data_AF-A0A841T4P2-F1
#
_entry.id   AF-A0A841T4P2-F1
#
_cell.length_a   1.000
_cell.length_b   1.000
_cell.length_c   1.000
_cell.angle_alpha   90.00
_cell.angle_beta   90.00
_cell.angle_gamma   90.00
#
_symmetry.space_group_name_H-M   'P 1'
#
loop_
_entity.id
_entity.type
_entity.pdbx_description
1 polymer ?
#
loop_
_entity_poly.entity_id
_entity_poly.type
_entity_poly.pdbx_seq_one_letter_code
_entity_poly.pdbx_strand_id
1 'polypeptide(L)'
;MREERNYRSDAYGGVDGLGRRLPTMEEVGPARPDRYVGLFYFLWLGQHGTGGPYDNTRILSKQPEAARDPRHPAWGPAEAFHFWGEPLHGYYRNDDEWVLRRHVRLLTAAEVDFLVFDTTNAAIYKNVYDKLFAIMDEIDAQGFRVPRFVFYTNTESGRTIGELYEDIYKPGRYEHLWFRWRGKPLIIGDPKECGEEQREFFTFRLNQWPNEEAKTNGFPWIEFQRPQRVFVNDEGEKEIVSVSVAQHPSVAMSDTPFYGYGDNWGRGYHKDATNPQGDSPEDILRGANVAEQWEFALREDPQIVFVTGWNEWIAMRLQGPPERPVLFVDQATLNFSRDIEPMKGGYGDNYYMQLISYIRRFKGMTVSGGKGHRLERPIPMEPEFGVWERVEAEYRDCDGDTFPRNHPGYGELHYENGTGRNELLAFKAAHTEDELFFYARTKEPLTSFEGPNWMMLLLRVEGQEDGWEGYTHIVNRTVRSETATLLEKSEGGWNWTPVGELRYAAAGHELHLAIPRELLGLKGSGQKLRLEFKWCDHLLAEGDAMDLYRFGDTAPEGRLNFIYTIRDEKS
;
A
#
# COMPACT_ATOMS: atom_id res chain seq x y z
N MET A 1 22.39 -12.51 -17.04
CA MET A 1 22.08 -11.09 -16.85
C MET A 1 20.70 -10.86 -17.45
N ARG A 2 19.65 -10.78 -16.63
CA ARG A 2 18.38 -10.19 -17.06
C ARG A 2 18.69 -8.71 -17.29
N GLU A 3 18.44 -8.18 -18.49
CA GLU A 3 18.45 -6.73 -18.73
C GLU A 3 17.60 -6.06 -17.64
N GLU A 4 18.04 -4.91 -17.10
CA GLU A 4 17.28 -4.12 -16.12
C GLU A 4 15.94 -3.67 -16.74
N ARG A 5 14.93 -4.54 -16.67
CA ARG A 5 13.53 -4.21 -16.89
C ARG A 5 12.89 -4.12 -15.51
N ASN A 6 13.05 -2.97 -14.87
CA ASN A 6 12.40 -2.71 -13.59
C ASN A 6 11.39 -1.59 -13.81
N TYR A 7 10.11 -1.95 -13.99
CA TYR A 7 9.04 -0.97 -13.91
C TYR A 7 9.08 -0.39 -12.50
N ARG A 8 9.28 0.93 -12.40
CA ARG A 8 9.28 1.65 -11.12
C ARG A 8 8.01 2.47 -11.01
N SER A 9 7.47 2.48 -9.80
CA SER A 9 6.23 3.17 -9.44
C SER A 9 6.49 4.50 -8.73
N ASP A 10 7.76 4.85 -8.47
CA ASP A 10 8.16 6.17 -7.95
C ASP A 10 7.67 7.33 -8.82
N ALA A 11 7.44 7.12 -10.11
CA ALA A 11 6.96 8.16 -11.03
C ALA A 11 5.44 8.38 -11.04
N TYR A 12 4.65 7.71 -10.19
CA TYR A 12 3.20 7.88 -10.17
C TYR A 12 2.76 9.17 -9.47
N GLY A 13 1.67 9.76 -9.97
CA GLY A 13 0.92 10.81 -9.28
C GLY A 13 -0.03 10.21 -8.25
N GLY A 14 -0.71 11.08 -7.48
CA GLY A 14 -1.69 10.64 -6.49
C GLY A 14 -2.06 11.75 -5.51
N VAL A 15 -3.32 11.72 -5.06
CA VAL A 15 -3.84 12.58 -3.98
C VAL A 15 -4.66 11.71 -3.06
N ASP A 16 -4.39 11.77 -1.77
CA ASP A 16 -5.12 11.00 -0.77
C ASP A 16 -6.46 11.62 -0.36
N GLY A 17 -7.22 10.95 0.51
CA GLY A 17 -8.54 11.44 0.97
C GLY A 17 -8.50 12.75 1.78
N LEU A 18 -7.31 13.27 2.11
CA LEU A 18 -7.12 14.56 2.80
C LEU A 18 -6.64 15.66 1.85
N GLY A 19 -6.50 15.38 0.55
CA GLY A 19 -6.00 16.34 -0.43
C GLY A 19 -4.47 16.45 -0.48
N ARG A 20 -3.72 15.55 0.19
CA ARG A 20 -2.25 15.57 0.16
C ARG A 20 -1.77 14.98 -1.16
N ARG A 21 -1.03 15.76 -1.94
CA ARG A 21 -0.36 15.32 -3.17
C ARG A 21 0.89 14.53 -2.84
N LEU A 22 1.16 13.48 -3.62
CA LEU A 22 2.44 12.79 -3.55
C LEU A 22 3.58 13.72 -4.00
N PRO A 23 4.75 13.68 -3.31
CA PRO A 23 5.89 14.52 -3.68
C PRO A 23 6.38 14.24 -5.09
N THR A 24 6.88 15.30 -5.73
CA THR A 24 7.49 15.31 -7.05
C THR A 24 9.01 15.17 -6.97
N MET A 25 9.62 14.80 -8.10
CA MET A 25 11.08 14.76 -8.25
C MET A 25 11.77 16.09 -7.89
N GLU A 26 11.11 17.23 -8.15
CA GLU A 26 11.63 18.55 -7.84
C GLU A 26 11.69 18.81 -6.33
N GLU A 27 10.82 18.17 -5.54
CA GLU A 27 10.76 18.32 -4.09
C GLU A 27 11.69 17.36 -3.34
N VAL A 28 11.91 16.14 -3.86
CA VAL A 28 12.65 15.08 -3.13
C VAL A 28 14.03 14.77 -3.71
N GLY A 29 14.30 15.19 -4.94
CA GLY A 29 15.57 14.92 -5.61
C GLY A 29 15.73 13.47 -6.11
N PRO A 30 16.93 13.13 -6.63
CA PRO A 30 17.18 11.86 -7.27
C PRO A 30 17.24 10.68 -6.30
N ALA A 31 16.94 9.50 -6.83
CA ALA A 31 16.99 8.24 -6.11
C ALA A 31 18.35 8.02 -5.42
N ARG A 32 18.28 7.60 -4.15
CA ARG A 32 19.37 7.34 -3.22
C ARG A 32 19.49 5.82 -3.06
N PRO A 33 20.45 5.17 -3.74
CA PRO A 33 20.52 3.71 -3.80
C PRO A 33 20.95 3.05 -2.48
N ASP A 34 21.44 3.84 -1.53
CA ASP A 34 21.94 3.46 -0.21
C ASP A 34 20.94 3.73 0.93
N ARG A 35 19.67 3.98 0.59
CA ARG A 35 18.57 4.18 1.54
C ARG A 35 17.47 3.17 1.29
N TYR A 36 17.05 2.48 2.36
CA TYR A 36 16.11 1.37 2.28
C TYR A 36 14.96 1.54 3.26
N VAL A 37 13.76 1.14 2.84
CA VAL A 37 12.59 1.10 3.73
C VAL A 37 12.13 -0.34 3.88
N GLY A 38 12.17 -0.82 5.12
CA GLY A 38 11.61 -2.10 5.53
C GLY A 38 10.22 -1.92 6.13
N LEU A 39 9.35 -2.91 5.99
CA LEU A 39 7.99 -2.88 6.54
C LEU A 39 7.69 -4.17 7.30
N PHE A 40 7.17 -4.04 8.53
CA PHE A 40 6.77 -5.19 9.33
C PHE A 40 5.48 -5.80 8.78
N TYR A 41 5.48 -7.11 8.53
CA TYR A 41 4.37 -7.83 7.93
C TYR A 41 4.04 -9.10 8.73
N PHE A 42 2.76 -9.27 9.04
CA PHE A 42 2.28 -10.29 9.97
C PHE A 42 1.67 -11.45 9.18
N LEU A 43 2.13 -12.67 9.45
CA LEU A 43 1.73 -13.89 8.73
C LEU A 43 0.62 -14.69 9.44
N TRP A 44 0.15 -14.23 10.61
CA TRP A 44 -0.55 -15.11 11.55
C TRP A 44 -2.06 -14.88 11.72
N LEU A 45 -2.68 -13.94 11.00
CA LEU A 45 -4.14 -13.83 10.95
C LEU A 45 -4.74 -15.16 10.45
N GLY A 46 -5.60 -15.75 11.27
CA GLY A 46 -6.28 -17.04 11.05
C GLY A 46 -5.45 -18.27 11.46
N GLN A 47 -4.20 -18.10 11.90
CA GLN A 47 -3.29 -19.22 12.17
C GLN A 47 -3.36 -19.74 13.62
N HIS A 48 -3.86 -18.91 14.54
CA HIS A 48 -4.02 -19.24 15.96
C HIS A 48 -5.48 -19.28 16.42
N GLY A 49 -6.39 -19.48 15.46
CA GLY A 49 -7.82 -19.50 15.67
C GLY A 49 -8.57 -18.53 14.76
N THR A 50 -9.82 -18.88 14.47
CA THR A 50 -10.67 -18.17 13.50
C THR A 50 -12.04 -17.81 14.09
N GLY A 51 -12.20 -17.87 15.42
CA GLY A 51 -13.46 -17.48 16.08
C GLY A 51 -13.72 -15.97 15.98
N GLY A 52 -14.99 -15.55 16.06
CA GLY A 52 -15.40 -14.14 15.95
C GLY A 52 -16.27 -13.88 14.71
N PRO A 53 -16.04 -12.78 13.96
CA PRO A 53 -15.06 -11.71 14.25
C PRO A 53 -15.49 -10.92 15.47
N TYR A 54 -14.57 -10.74 16.42
CA TYR A 54 -14.74 -9.79 17.52
C TYR A 54 -14.02 -8.51 17.14
N ASP A 55 -14.67 -7.35 17.31
CA ASP A 55 -14.13 -6.05 16.94
C ASP A 55 -14.28 -5.09 18.12
N ASN A 56 -13.14 -4.63 18.66
CA ASN A 56 -13.08 -3.77 19.82
C ASN A 56 -13.76 -2.42 19.58
N THR A 57 -13.57 -1.80 18.41
CA THR A 57 -14.21 -0.52 18.07
C THR A 57 -15.73 -0.66 18.03
N ARG A 58 -16.23 -1.76 17.46
CA ARG A 58 -17.68 -2.06 17.42
C ARG A 58 -18.26 -2.41 18.79
N ILE A 59 -17.53 -3.16 19.60
CA ILE A 59 -17.96 -3.53 20.96
C ILE A 59 -18.08 -2.27 21.81
N LEU A 60 -17.04 -1.45 21.84
CA LEU A 60 -16.96 -0.27 22.72
C LEU A 60 -17.83 0.89 22.25
N SER A 61 -18.07 1.03 20.94
CA SER A 61 -19.04 2.02 20.45
C SER A 61 -20.48 1.72 20.87
N LYS A 62 -20.82 0.44 21.07
CA LYS A 62 -22.18 0.00 21.48
C LYS A 62 -22.31 -0.15 22.99
N GLN A 63 -21.28 -0.68 23.65
CA GLN A 63 -21.27 -1.11 25.06
C GLN A 63 -19.94 -0.68 25.71
N PRO A 64 -19.70 0.63 25.92
CA PRO A 64 -18.44 1.13 26.47
C PRO A 64 -18.14 0.59 27.88
N GLU A 65 -19.17 0.27 28.67
CA GLU A 65 -19.07 -0.36 29.99
C GLU A 65 -18.38 -1.74 29.94
N ALA A 66 -18.40 -2.42 28.80
CA ALA A 66 -17.77 -3.73 28.61
C ALA A 66 -16.26 -3.68 28.91
N ALA A 67 -15.59 -2.54 28.70
CA ALA A 67 -14.18 -2.36 29.06
C ALA A 67 -13.89 -2.65 30.54
N ARG A 68 -14.86 -2.42 31.43
CA ARG A 68 -14.72 -2.61 32.90
C ARG A 68 -15.27 -3.95 33.39
N ASP A 69 -15.90 -4.73 32.52
CA ASP A 69 -16.45 -6.05 32.85
C ASP A 69 -15.87 -7.14 31.92
N PRO A 70 -14.85 -7.89 32.38
CA PRO A 70 -14.25 -8.96 31.58
C PRO A 70 -15.19 -10.13 31.32
N ARG A 71 -16.37 -10.17 31.96
CA ARG A 71 -17.41 -11.19 31.72
C ARG A 71 -18.58 -10.65 30.90
N HIS A 72 -18.49 -9.41 30.42
CA HIS A 72 -19.54 -8.82 29.60
C HIS A 72 -19.81 -9.68 28.37
N PRO A 73 -21.08 -10.00 28.04
CA PRO A 73 -21.41 -10.88 26.91
C PRO A 73 -21.08 -10.29 25.54
N ALA A 74 -20.76 -8.99 25.47
CA ALA A 74 -20.30 -8.33 24.25
C ALA A 74 -18.92 -8.85 23.78
N TRP A 75 -18.15 -9.40 24.71
CA TRP A 75 -16.83 -9.92 24.43
C TRP A 75 -16.88 -11.35 23.90
N GLY A 76 -15.86 -11.72 23.13
CA GLY A 76 -15.58 -13.11 22.81
C GLY A 76 -15.02 -13.88 24.02
N PRO A 77 -14.73 -15.19 23.83
CA PRO A 77 -14.01 -16.00 24.81
C PRO A 77 -12.73 -15.31 25.29
N ALA A 78 -12.32 -15.61 26.52
CA ALA A 78 -10.98 -15.25 26.99
C ALA A 78 -9.93 -15.81 26.03
N GLU A 79 -8.84 -15.07 25.84
CA GLU A 79 -7.73 -15.43 24.94
C GLU A 79 -8.12 -15.50 23.45
N ALA A 80 -9.35 -15.14 23.07
CA ALA A 80 -9.71 -14.97 21.67
C ALA A 80 -9.09 -13.70 21.08
N PHE A 81 -8.68 -13.78 19.82
CA PHE A 81 -8.21 -12.62 19.06
C PHE A 81 -9.37 -11.68 18.71
N HIS A 82 -9.16 -10.38 18.91
CA HIS A 82 -10.10 -9.34 18.54
C HIS A 82 -9.43 -8.36 17.57
N PHE A 83 -10.17 -7.98 16.54
CA PHE A 83 -9.83 -6.90 15.65
C PHE A 83 -9.94 -5.56 16.36
N TRP A 84 -9.04 -4.63 16.09
CA TRP A 84 -9.21 -3.25 16.54
C TRP A 84 -10.18 -2.47 15.62
N GLY A 85 -10.36 -2.91 14.38
CA GLY A 85 -11.27 -2.32 13.38
C GLY A 85 -11.42 -3.23 12.14
N GLU A 86 -12.16 -2.81 11.12
CA GLU A 86 -12.40 -3.61 9.91
C GLU A 86 -11.41 -3.26 8.78
N PRO A 87 -10.57 -4.22 8.33
CA PRO A 87 -9.75 -4.04 7.15
C PRO A 87 -10.59 -3.75 5.91
N LEU A 88 -10.04 -3.03 4.93
CA LEU A 88 -10.77 -2.73 3.69
C LEU A 88 -11.24 -4.00 2.98
N HIS A 89 -10.44 -5.06 3.05
CA HIS A 89 -10.74 -6.37 2.46
C HIS A 89 -11.53 -7.31 3.39
N GLY A 90 -12.10 -6.77 4.48
CA GLY A 90 -12.86 -7.51 5.48
C GLY A 90 -11.98 -8.24 6.49
N TYR A 91 -12.57 -8.98 7.42
CA TYR A 91 -11.89 -9.79 8.44
C TYR A 91 -11.28 -11.06 7.81
N TYR A 92 -10.32 -10.86 6.90
CA TYR A 92 -9.67 -11.91 6.13
C TYR A 92 -8.72 -12.76 6.98
N ARG A 93 -8.23 -13.84 6.39
CA ARG A 93 -7.18 -14.72 6.96
C ARG A 93 -5.95 -14.62 6.07
N ASN A 94 -4.76 -14.81 6.64
CA ASN A 94 -3.50 -14.65 5.90
C ASN A 94 -3.20 -15.74 4.87
N ASP A 95 -4.10 -16.71 4.67
CA ASP A 95 -4.05 -17.68 3.56
C ASP A 95 -4.95 -17.30 2.36
N ASP A 96 -5.61 -16.14 2.43
CA ASP A 96 -6.41 -15.54 1.35
C ASP A 96 -5.52 -14.90 0.28
N GLU A 97 -5.22 -15.64 -0.78
CA GLU A 97 -4.36 -15.21 -1.89
C GLU A 97 -4.88 -13.95 -2.61
N TRP A 98 -6.19 -13.72 -2.61
CA TRP A 98 -6.77 -12.52 -3.22
C TRP A 98 -6.35 -11.24 -2.47
N VAL A 99 -6.23 -11.33 -1.14
CA VAL A 99 -5.75 -10.24 -0.28
C VAL A 99 -4.23 -10.12 -0.37
N LEU A 100 -3.51 -11.24 -0.26
CA LEU A 100 -2.04 -11.24 -0.34
C LEU A 100 -1.53 -10.64 -1.65
N ARG A 101 -2.18 -10.91 -2.78
CA ARG A 101 -1.82 -10.34 -4.09
C ARG A 101 -1.93 -8.82 -4.11
N ARG A 102 -3.02 -8.27 -3.55
CA ARG A 102 -3.22 -6.83 -3.39
C ARG A 102 -2.18 -6.21 -2.49
N HIS A 103 -1.85 -6.85 -1.37
CA HIS A 103 -0.77 -6.38 -0.50
C HIS A 103 0.56 -6.29 -1.26
N VAL A 104 0.98 -7.36 -1.95
CA VAL A 104 2.25 -7.34 -2.69
C VAL A 104 2.26 -6.22 -3.73
N ARG A 105 1.15 -5.99 -4.45
CA ARG A 105 1.04 -4.90 -5.42
C ARG A 105 1.14 -3.52 -4.81
N LEU A 106 0.38 -3.25 -3.75
CA LEU A 106 0.43 -1.98 -3.03
C LEU A 106 1.84 -1.70 -2.51
N LEU A 107 2.48 -2.70 -1.90
CA LEU A 107 3.82 -2.55 -1.33
C LEU A 107 4.92 -2.44 -2.40
N THR A 108 4.71 -3.06 -3.56
CA THR A 108 5.53 -2.86 -4.76
C THR A 108 5.39 -1.44 -5.29
N ALA A 109 4.16 -0.94 -5.42
CA ALA A 109 3.87 0.41 -5.90
C ALA A 109 4.36 1.50 -4.94
N ALA A 110 4.39 1.20 -3.64
CA ALA A 110 4.98 2.06 -2.62
C ALA A 110 6.50 2.04 -2.58
N GLU A 111 7.15 1.16 -3.34
CA GLU A 111 8.61 0.95 -3.35
C GLU A 111 9.20 0.56 -1.99
N VAL A 112 8.48 -0.27 -1.23
CA VAL A 112 9.03 -0.92 -0.04
C VAL A 112 10.15 -1.88 -0.48
N ASP A 113 11.34 -1.77 0.10
CA ASP A 113 12.50 -2.56 -0.34
C ASP A 113 12.44 -4.00 0.18
N PHE A 114 11.94 -4.19 1.40
CA PHE A 114 11.78 -5.52 1.98
C PHE A 114 10.66 -5.60 3.03
N LEU A 115 10.01 -6.76 3.08
CA LEU A 115 9.08 -7.13 4.13
C LEU A 115 9.85 -7.91 5.20
N VAL A 116 9.59 -7.56 6.45
CA VAL A 116 10.07 -8.31 7.60
C VAL A 116 8.91 -9.16 8.10
N PHE A 117 9.01 -10.47 8.00
CA PHE A 117 7.98 -11.39 8.45
C PHE A 117 8.08 -11.66 9.94
N ASP A 118 6.97 -11.47 10.63
CA ASP A 118 6.85 -11.75 12.05
C ASP A 118 6.87 -13.25 12.33
N THR A 119 8.00 -13.72 12.88
CA THR A 119 8.18 -15.05 13.46
C THR A 119 8.74 -14.96 14.89
N THR A 120 8.48 -13.83 15.55
CA THR A 120 9.04 -13.49 16.87
C THR A 120 8.61 -14.45 17.98
N ASN A 121 7.47 -15.14 17.80
CA ASN A 121 6.92 -16.13 18.72
C ASN A 121 7.13 -17.59 18.26
N ALA A 122 8.22 -17.84 17.53
CA ALA A 122 8.73 -19.17 17.20
C ALA A 122 7.86 -20.07 16.29
N ALA A 123 6.82 -19.50 15.68
CA ALA A 123 6.04 -20.13 14.60
C ALA A 123 6.42 -19.50 13.25
N ILE A 124 6.67 -20.33 12.24
CA ILE A 124 7.18 -19.87 10.93
C ILE A 124 6.09 -19.58 9.90
N TYR A 125 4.85 -20.06 10.09
CA TYR A 125 3.70 -19.82 9.20
C TYR A 125 3.91 -20.25 7.74
N LYS A 126 4.43 -21.47 7.54
CA LYS A 126 4.78 -22.03 6.23
C LYS A 126 3.68 -21.97 5.19
N ASN A 127 2.47 -22.35 5.56
CA ASN A 127 1.29 -22.31 4.69
C ASN A 127 0.97 -20.91 4.17
N VAL A 128 1.37 -19.85 4.88
CA VAL A 128 1.18 -18.46 4.48
C VAL A 128 2.34 -17.95 3.65
N TYR A 129 3.59 -18.10 4.11
CA TYR A 129 4.72 -17.60 3.32
C TYR A 129 4.90 -18.33 1.99
N ASP A 130 4.50 -19.61 1.87
CA ASP A 130 4.59 -20.33 0.60
C ASP A 130 3.69 -19.70 -0.47
N LYS A 131 2.46 -19.28 -0.08
CA LYS A 131 1.54 -18.53 -0.95
C LYS A 131 2.10 -17.15 -1.29
N LEU A 132 2.62 -16.45 -0.28
CA LEU A 132 3.17 -15.11 -0.47
C LEU A 132 4.40 -15.13 -1.39
N PHE A 133 5.30 -16.10 -1.24
CA PHE A 133 6.45 -16.27 -2.13
C PHE A 133 6.04 -16.57 -3.57
N ALA A 134 5.03 -17.42 -3.79
CA ALA A 134 4.53 -17.68 -5.13
C ALA A 134 3.98 -16.41 -5.78
N ILE A 135 3.19 -15.62 -5.05
CA ILE A 135 2.66 -14.33 -5.52
C ILE A 135 3.78 -13.33 -5.82
N MET A 136 4.78 -13.22 -4.94
CA MET A 136 5.92 -12.32 -5.13
C MET A 136 6.77 -12.73 -6.34
N ASP A 137 7.01 -14.03 -6.55
CA ASP A 137 7.73 -14.58 -7.70
C ASP A 137 6.98 -14.34 -9.01
N GLU A 138 5.65 -14.54 -9.01
CA GLU A 138 4.79 -14.24 -10.16
C GLU A 138 4.86 -12.77 -10.57
N ILE A 139 4.84 -11.84 -9.60
CA ILE A 139 4.89 -10.40 -9.89
C ILE A 139 6.32 -9.95 -10.25
N ASP A 140 7.37 -10.51 -9.63
CA ASP A 140 8.77 -10.26 -10.02
C ASP A 140 9.06 -10.74 -11.45
N ALA A 141 8.52 -11.91 -11.83
CA ALA A 141 8.67 -12.47 -13.17
C ALA A 141 8.05 -11.58 -14.27
N GLN A 142 7.10 -10.73 -13.93
CA GLN A 142 6.50 -9.74 -14.84
C GLN A 142 7.36 -8.48 -15.02
N GLY A 143 8.43 -8.32 -14.22
CA GLY A 143 9.37 -7.18 -14.28
C GLY A 143 9.07 -6.07 -13.27
N PHE A 144 8.21 -6.32 -12.29
CA PHE A 144 7.96 -5.40 -11.19
C PHE A 144 8.93 -5.68 -10.04
N ARG A 145 9.41 -4.61 -9.40
CA ARG A 145 10.36 -4.73 -8.29
C ARG A 145 9.61 -4.97 -6.98
N VAL A 146 9.15 -6.21 -6.78
CA VAL A 146 8.51 -6.61 -5.53
C VAL A 146 9.46 -6.43 -4.34
N PRO A 147 8.93 -6.13 -3.14
CA PRO A 147 9.72 -6.16 -1.92
C PRO A 147 10.47 -7.50 -1.81
N ARG A 148 11.67 -7.46 -1.25
CA ARG A 148 12.39 -8.68 -0.85
C ARG A 148 11.90 -9.15 0.53
N PHE A 149 12.31 -10.31 1.02
CA PHE A 149 11.88 -10.78 2.35
C PHE A 149 13.03 -10.98 3.34
N VAL A 150 12.70 -10.80 4.61
CA VAL A 150 13.52 -10.98 5.82
C VAL A 150 12.64 -11.62 6.88
N PHE A 151 13.20 -12.45 7.77
CA PHE A 151 12.48 -12.97 8.93
C PHE A 151 12.98 -12.34 10.23
N TYR A 152 12.04 -12.02 11.12
CA TYR A 152 12.32 -11.55 12.48
C TYR A 152 11.99 -12.64 13.49
N THR A 153 13.00 -13.06 14.25
CA THR A 153 12.90 -14.07 15.31
C THR A 153 13.25 -13.49 16.67
N ASN A 154 12.73 -14.09 17.74
CA ASN A 154 13.05 -13.69 19.12
C ASN A 154 12.95 -14.86 20.09
N THR A 155 11.74 -15.36 20.32
CA THR A 155 11.53 -16.55 21.15
C THR A 155 12.11 -17.76 20.42
N GLU A 156 13.00 -18.50 21.09
CA GLU A 156 13.72 -19.66 20.51
C GLU A 156 14.38 -19.34 19.16
N SER A 157 15.02 -18.16 19.07
CA SER A 157 15.56 -17.59 17.84
C SER A 157 16.41 -18.57 17.05
N GLY A 158 17.35 -19.27 17.69
CA GLY A 158 18.21 -20.25 17.02
C GLY A 158 17.44 -21.42 16.40
N ARG A 159 16.41 -21.94 17.07
CA ARG A 159 15.56 -23.01 16.53
C ARG A 159 14.77 -22.51 15.32
N THR A 160 14.11 -21.37 15.45
CA THR A 160 13.29 -20.79 14.37
C THR A 160 14.15 -20.44 13.15
N ILE A 161 15.33 -19.85 13.34
CA ILE A 161 16.29 -19.61 12.25
C ILE A 161 16.72 -20.92 11.61
N GLY A 162 16.97 -21.96 12.40
CA GLY A 162 17.32 -23.29 11.88
C GLY A 162 16.25 -23.90 10.98
N GLU A 163 14.98 -23.81 11.38
CA GLU A 163 13.84 -24.28 10.58
C GLU A 163 13.72 -23.50 9.27
N LEU A 164 13.83 -22.16 9.33
CA LEU A 164 13.80 -21.31 8.14
C LEU A 164 14.99 -21.59 7.20
N TYR A 165 16.18 -21.84 7.77
CA TYR A 165 17.38 -22.16 7.01
C TYR A 165 17.22 -23.44 6.22
N GLU A 166 16.77 -24.53 6.85
CA GLU A 166 16.58 -25.82 6.18
C GLU A 166 15.44 -25.79 5.15
N ASP A 167 14.33 -25.08 5.42
CA ASP A 167 13.18 -25.04 4.51
C ASP A 167 13.40 -24.11 3.30
N ILE A 168 14.04 -22.95 3.48
CA ILE A 168 14.08 -21.87 2.48
C ILE A 168 15.50 -21.64 1.94
N TYR A 169 16.43 -21.35 2.83
CA TYR A 169 17.72 -20.77 2.43
C TYR A 169 18.72 -21.80 1.92
N LYS A 170 18.90 -22.91 2.64
CA LYS A 170 19.78 -24.01 2.24
C LYS A 170 19.41 -24.63 0.89
N PRO A 171 18.12 -24.86 0.55
CA PRO A 171 17.74 -25.35 -0.77
C PRO A 171 17.70 -24.27 -1.87
N GLY A 172 17.95 -22.99 -1.55
CA GLY A 172 17.95 -21.92 -2.56
C GLY A 172 16.56 -21.49 -3.03
N ARG A 173 15.51 -21.67 -2.21
CA ARG A 173 14.14 -21.32 -2.62
C ARG A 173 13.96 -19.82 -2.71
N TYR A 174 13.54 -19.35 -3.89
CA TYR A 174 13.29 -17.94 -4.17
C TYR A 174 14.50 -17.04 -3.88
N GLU A 175 15.72 -17.48 -4.21
CA GLU A 175 16.98 -16.75 -3.98
C GLU A 175 16.98 -15.27 -4.41
N HIS A 176 16.27 -14.96 -5.50
CA HIS A 176 16.15 -13.61 -6.06
C HIS A 176 15.23 -12.69 -5.23
N LEU A 177 14.40 -13.25 -4.35
CA LEU A 177 13.53 -12.52 -3.42
C LEU A 177 14.16 -12.31 -2.04
N TRP A 178 15.35 -12.84 -1.77
CA TRP A 178 16.01 -12.64 -0.47
C TRP A 178 16.55 -11.22 -0.35
N PHE A 179 16.24 -10.53 0.73
CA PHE A 179 16.90 -9.25 0.99
C PHE A 179 18.32 -9.50 1.46
N ARG A 180 19.29 -8.94 0.73
CA ARG A 180 20.71 -9.10 1.04
C ARG A 180 21.26 -7.84 1.68
N TRP A 181 21.83 -7.99 2.87
CA TRP A 181 22.51 -6.93 3.60
C TRP A 181 24.00 -7.27 3.73
N ARG A 182 24.88 -6.35 3.33
CA ARG A 182 26.34 -6.59 3.30
C ARG A 182 26.75 -7.89 2.58
N GLY A 183 26.09 -8.17 1.46
CA GLY A 183 26.38 -9.30 0.57
C GLY A 183 25.71 -10.63 0.92
N LYS A 184 25.17 -10.80 2.12
CA LYS A 184 24.51 -12.04 2.58
C LYS A 184 23.03 -11.81 2.87
N PRO A 185 22.17 -12.85 2.88
CA PRO A 185 20.78 -12.72 3.28
C PRO A 185 20.68 -12.16 4.70
N LEU A 186 19.76 -11.22 4.93
CA LEU A 186 19.53 -10.65 6.26
C LEU A 186 18.62 -11.56 7.08
N ILE A 187 18.97 -11.78 8.33
CA ILE A 187 18.10 -12.39 9.36
C ILE A 187 18.14 -11.53 10.62
N ILE A 188 17.00 -11.39 11.29
CA ILE A 188 16.92 -10.68 12.57
C ILE A 188 16.74 -11.70 13.69
N GLY A 189 17.70 -11.76 14.62
CA GLY A 189 17.77 -12.75 15.70
C GLY A 189 19.15 -12.83 16.36
N ASP A 190 19.34 -13.75 17.30
CA ASP A 190 20.60 -13.90 18.04
C ASP A 190 21.52 -14.95 17.39
N PRO A 191 22.68 -14.55 16.80
CA PRO A 191 23.63 -15.48 16.21
C PRO A 191 24.24 -16.44 17.24
N LYS A 192 24.23 -16.13 18.55
CA LYS A 192 24.76 -17.01 19.60
C LYS A 192 23.97 -18.30 19.76
N GLU A 193 22.70 -18.31 19.34
CA GLU A 193 21.84 -19.48 19.38
C GLU A 193 21.95 -20.35 18.11
N CYS A 194 22.67 -19.88 17.08
CA CYS A 194 22.77 -20.53 15.78
C CYS A 194 24.04 -21.38 15.64
N GLY A 195 24.01 -22.39 14.77
CA GLY A 195 25.18 -23.17 14.35
C GLY A 195 26.12 -22.39 13.43
N GLU A 196 27.33 -22.93 13.20
CA GLU A 196 28.37 -22.27 12.40
C GLU A 196 27.94 -21.98 10.96
N GLU A 197 27.32 -22.95 10.30
CA GLU A 197 26.82 -22.82 8.92
C GLU A 197 25.85 -21.62 8.78
N GLN A 198 24.90 -21.48 9.70
CA GLN A 198 23.94 -20.38 9.70
C GLN A 198 24.61 -19.03 9.97
N ARG A 199 25.56 -18.98 10.92
CA ARG A 199 26.33 -17.77 11.25
C ARG A 199 27.18 -17.29 10.07
N GLU A 200 27.70 -18.21 9.27
CA GLU A 200 28.45 -17.90 8.07
C GLU A 200 27.53 -17.50 6.90
N PHE A 201 26.33 -18.08 6.81
CA PHE A 201 25.40 -17.83 5.71
C PHE A 201 24.72 -16.47 5.78
N PHE A 202 24.27 -16.03 6.96
CA PHE A 202 23.50 -14.80 7.12
C PHE A 202 24.34 -13.58 7.51
N THR A 203 23.83 -12.40 7.17
CA THR A 203 24.12 -11.18 7.94
C THR A 203 23.09 -11.07 9.05
N PHE A 204 23.55 -10.95 10.30
CA PHE A 204 22.66 -10.82 11.46
C PHE A 204 22.44 -9.36 11.84
N ARG A 205 21.20 -9.04 12.20
CA ARG A 205 20.87 -7.93 13.09
C ARG A 205 20.19 -8.48 14.33
N LEU A 206 20.51 -7.92 15.49
CA LEU A 206 19.98 -8.40 16.76
C LEU A 206 18.53 -7.95 16.92
N ASN A 207 17.68 -8.86 17.37
CA ASN A 207 16.35 -8.54 17.85
C ASN A 207 16.43 -7.48 18.96
N GLN A 208 15.57 -6.46 18.89
CA GLN A 208 15.61 -5.29 19.78
C GLN A 208 14.22 -4.95 20.31
N TRP A 209 14.05 -5.10 21.62
CA TRP A 209 12.85 -4.72 22.36
C TRP A 209 12.95 -3.25 22.80
N PRO A 210 11.81 -2.57 22.94
CA PRO A 210 11.80 -1.16 23.34
C PRO A 210 12.24 -0.95 24.80
N ASN A 211 12.13 -1.98 25.65
CA ASN A 211 12.37 -1.91 27.09
C ASN A 211 13.78 -2.35 27.53
N GLU A 212 14.65 -2.70 26.58
CA GLU A 212 16.03 -3.09 26.86
C GLU A 212 17.00 -2.02 26.33
N GLU A 213 18.26 -2.07 26.78
CA GLU A 213 19.31 -1.20 26.27
C GLU A 213 19.50 -1.38 24.75
N ALA A 214 19.89 -0.29 24.07
CA ALA A 214 20.11 -0.34 22.63
C ALA A 214 21.34 -1.18 22.32
N LYS A 215 21.16 -2.21 21.50
CA LYS A 215 22.24 -3.09 21.03
C LYS A 215 22.92 -2.49 19.80
N THR A 216 24.24 -2.60 19.72
CA THR A 216 24.96 -2.46 18.43
C THR A 216 24.46 -3.53 17.46
N ASN A 217 24.23 -3.17 16.20
CA ASN A 217 23.53 -4.01 15.21
C ASN A 217 22.09 -4.38 15.61
N GLY A 218 21.44 -3.63 16.51
CA GLY A 218 20.06 -3.86 16.91
C GLY A 218 19.04 -3.44 15.85
N PHE A 219 17.96 -4.21 15.70
CA PHE A 219 16.86 -3.97 14.76
C PHE A 219 15.55 -3.75 15.54
N PRO A 220 15.21 -2.50 15.90
CA PRO A 220 14.01 -2.21 16.70
C PRO A 220 12.74 -2.58 15.94
N TRP A 221 11.86 -3.36 16.55
CA TRP A 221 10.52 -3.56 15.98
C TRP A 221 9.59 -2.37 16.29
N ILE A 222 9.81 -1.67 17.42
CA ILE A 222 9.14 -0.42 17.83
C ILE A 222 10.01 0.35 18.84
N GLU A 223 9.69 1.61 19.11
CA GLU A 223 10.40 2.47 20.08
C GLU A 223 9.46 3.12 21.10
N PHE A 224 9.76 2.95 22.40
CA PHE A 224 9.02 3.58 23.51
C PHE A 224 9.71 4.83 24.08
N GLN A 225 10.72 5.33 23.38
CA GLN A 225 11.38 6.59 23.66
C GLN A 225 11.00 7.62 22.60
N ARG A 226 10.84 8.89 23.00
CA ARG A 226 10.59 10.01 22.10
C ARG A 226 11.58 11.16 22.37
N PRO A 227 12.33 11.66 21.36
CA PRO A 227 12.50 11.07 20.03
C PRO A 227 13.01 9.63 20.09
N GLN A 228 12.80 8.89 19.01
CA GLN A 228 13.17 7.48 18.92
C GLN A 228 14.68 7.30 18.97
N ARG A 229 15.12 6.11 19.38
CA ARG A 229 16.56 5.77 19.32
C ARG A 229 17.00 5.60 17.88
N VAL A 230 18.24 6.02 17.60
CA VAL A 230 18.94 5.74 16.35
C VAL A 230 19.90 4.58 16.60
N PHE A 231 19.69 3.46 15.92
CA PHE A 231 20.51 2.27 16.08
C PHE A 231 21.72 2.33 15.18
N VAL A 232 22.87 1.98 15.73
CA VAL A 232 24.15 1.98 15.03
C VAL A 232 24.62 0.57 14.73
N ASN A 233 25.25 0.41 13.57
CA ASN A 233 25.95 -0.82 13.24
C ASN A 233 27.31 -0.91 13.97
N ASP A 234 27.99 -2.04 13.81
CA ASP A 234 29.34 -2.30 14.34
C ASP A 234 30.45 -1.39 13.79
N GLU A 235 30.19 -0.66 12.70
CA GLU A 235 31.08 0.35 12.14
C GLU A 235 30.78 1.75 12.71
N GLY A 236 29.76 1.88 13.57
CA GLY A 236 29.34 3.13 14.19
C GLY A 236 28.45 4.00 13.31
N GLU A 237 27.98 3.48 12.17
CA GLU A 237 27.08 4.21 11.26
C GLU A 237 25.64 4.12 11.75
N LYS A 238 24.87 5.20 11.55
CA LYS A 238 23.42 5.20 11.80
C LYS A 238 22.73 4.27 10.81
N GLU A 239 22.23 3.15 11.30
CA GLU A 239 21.71 2.11 10.44
C GLU A 239 20.19 2.06 10.45
N ILE A 240 19.53 2.09 11.61
CA ILE A 240 18.09 1.84 11.70
C ILE A 240 17.39 2.87 12.59
N VAL A 241 16.28 3.41 12.10
CA VAL A 241 15.25 4.08 12.90
C VAL A 241 13.91 3.41 12.60
N SER A 242 13.20 2.95 13.63
CA SER A 242 11.83 2.42 13.46
C SER A 242 10.81 3.55 13.47
N VAL A 243 9.74 3.48 12.69
CA VAL A 243 8.61 4.42 12.72
C VAL A 243 7.29 3.65 12.86
N SER A 244 6.41 4.11 13.74
CA SER A 244 5.14 3.45 14.10
C SER A 244 4.00 4.45 14.13
N VAL A 245 2.79 4.02 13.77
CA VAL A 245 1.61 4.89 13.88
C VAL A 245 1.10 5.03 15.32
N ALA A 246 1.33 4.04 16.17
CA ALA A 246 1.06 4.12 17.60
C ALA A 246 2.10 3.33 18.40
N GLN A 247 2.29 3.71 19.67
CA GLN A 247 3.19 3.07 20.61
C GLN A 247 2.51 2.89 21.96
N HIS A 248 2.95 1.86 22.68
CA HIS A 248 2.41 1.48 23.98
C HIS A 248 3.51 1.34 25.05
N PRO A 249 4.16 2.44 25.48
CA PRO A 249 5.13 2.43 26.58
C PRO A 249 4.58 1.84 27.89
N SER A 250 3.25 1.83 28.08
CA SER A 250 2.61 1.14 29.22
C SER A 250 2.57 -0.39 29.07
N VAL A 251 3.16 -0.94 28.01
CA VAL A 251 3.11 -2.34 27.57
C VAL A 251 1.74 -2.74 26.99
N ALA A 252 0.63 -2.36 27.61
CA ALA A 252 -0.70 -2.68 27.10
C ALA A 252 -1.32 -1.50 26.33
N MET A 253 -1.46 -1.66 25.01
CA MET A 253 -2.09 -0.66 24.14
C MET A 253 -3.51 -0.29 24.59
N SER A 254 -4.26 -1.22 25.17
CA SER A 254 -5.63 -0.97 25.66
C SER A 254 -5.72 -0.04 26.87
N ASP A 255 -4.62 0.15 27.61
CA ASP A 255 -4.64 0.92 28.86
C ASP A 255 -5.18 2.34 28.69
N THR A 256 -4.67 3.05 27.68
CA THR A 256 -5.04 4.44 27.40
C THR A 256 -6.47 4.55 26.86
N PRO A 257 -6.87 3.86 25.77
CA PRO A 257 -8.21 4.02 25.22
C PRO A 257 -9.33 3.50 26.13
N PHE A 258 -9.07 2.50 27.00
CA PHE A 258 -10.14 1.91 27.81
C PHE A 258 -10.23 2.56 29.20
N TYR A 259 -9.11 3.06 29.72
CA TYR A 259 -9.01 3.43 31.13
C TYR A 259 -8.39 4.80 31.37
N GLY A 260 -7.90 5.49 30.34
CA GLY A 260 -7.12 6.73 30.48
C GLY A 260 -5.85 6.51 31.29
N TYR A 261 -5.28 5.30 31.23
CA TYR A 261 -4.07 4.90 31.94
C TYR A 261 -2.91 4.71 30.97
N GLY A 262 -1.69 4.90 31.44
CA GLY A 262 -0.50 4.75 30.61
C GLY A 262 -0.33 5.90 29.62
N ASP A 263 0.91 6.31 29.41
CA ASP A 263 1.27 7.37 28.47
C ASP A 263 1.49 6.79 27.07
N ASN A 264 0.50 6.02 26.55
CA ASN A 264 0.58 5.50 25.19
C ASN A 264 0.36 6.61 24.17
N TRP A 265 1.02 6.48 23.02
CA TRP A 265 0.96 7.46 21.94
C TRP A 265 0.16 6.86 20.79
N GLY A 266 -1.05 7.38 20.58
CA GLY A 266 -1.89 6.96 19.46
C GLY A 266 -1.50 7.61 18.13
N ARG A 267 -2.22 7.25 17.08
CA ARG A 267 -2.10 7.78 15.71
C ARG A 267 -2.12 9.30 15.61
N GLY A 268 -2.95 9.97 16.42
CA GLY A 268 -3.05 11.42 16.44
C GLY A 268 -2.06 12.14 17.36
N TYR A 269 -1.25 11.41 18.13
CA TYR A 269 -0.32 12.02 19.07
C TYR A 269 0.77 12.83 18.37
N HIS A 270 1.05 14.05 18.83
CA HIS A 270 2.23 14.82 18.43
C HIS A 270 2.59 15.86 19.49
N LYS A 271 3.85 16.30 19.52
CA LYS A 271 4.38 17.19 20.59
C LYS A 271 3.64 18.53 20.72
N ASP A 272 3.10 19.03 19.60
CA ASP A 272 2.43 20.33 19.51
C ASP A 272 0.90 20.21 19.63
N ALA A 273 0.39 19.01 19.96
CA ALA A 273 -1.03 18.76 20.07
C ALA A 273 -1.65 19.57 21.20
N THR A 274 -2.80 20.19 20.93
CA THR A 274 -3.60 20.87 21.97
C THR A 274 -4.16 19.88 22.99
N ASN A 275 -4.43 18.65 22.56
CA ASN A 275 -4.75 17.53 23.42
C ASN A 275 -3.54 16.58 23.53
N PRO A 276 -2.92 16.44 24.73
CA PRO A 276 -1.81 15.49 24.95
C PRO A 276 -2.14 14.03 24.65
N GLN A 277 -3.43 13.64 24.66
CA GLN A 277 -3.86 12.29 24.32
C GLN A 277 -3.88 12.02 22.80
N GLY A 278 -3.82 13.05 21.95
CA GLY A 278 -3.77 12.89 20.50
C GLY A 278 -4.99 12.16 19.92
N ASP A 279 -6.18 12.44 20.43
CA ASP A 279 -7.44 11.78 20.05
C ASP A 279 -8.30 12.59 19.04
N SER A 280 -7.77 13.72 18.56
CA SER A 280 -8.40 14.52 17.52
C SER A 280 -8.63 13.66 16.26
N PRO A 281 -9.87 13.56 15.74
CA PRO A 281 -10.14 12.81 14.52
C PRO A 281 -9.29 13.28 13.34
N GLU A 282 -9.02 14.58 13.25
CA GLU A 282 -8.21 15.17 12.19
C GLU A 282 -6.74 14.72 12.26
N ASP A 283 -6.16 14.69 13.46
CA ASP A 283 -4.78 14.24 13.68
C ASP A 283 -4.65 12.73 13.47
N ILE A 284 -5.67 11.96 13.87
CA ILE A 284 -5.77 10.53 13.59
C ILE A 284 -5.85 10.28 12.09
N LEU A 285 -6.65 11.02 11.33
CA LEU A 285 -6.74 10.82 9.88
C LEU A 285 -5.43 11.22 9.18
N ARG A 286 -4.75 12.26 9.66
CA ARG A 286 -3.46 12.71 9.12
C ARG A 286 -2.28 11.81 9.46
N GLY A 287 -2.40 10.98 10.50
CA GLY A 287 -1.27 10.22 11.04
C GLY A 287 -0.21 11.16 11.61
N ALA A 288 -0.60 12.09 12.47
CA ALA A 288 0.31 13.09 13.04
C ALA A 288 1.50 12.44 13.77
N ASN A 289 1.26 11.32 14.46
CA ASN A 289 2.30 10.62 15.21
C ASN A 289 3.37 10.02 14.31
N VAL A 290 2.97 9.32 13.26
CA VAL A 290 3.91 8.71 12.31
C VAL A 290 4.61 9.77 11.48
N ALA A 291 3.95 10.88 11.17
CA ALA A 291 4.57 12.03 10.52
C ALA A 291 5.73 12.57 11.36
N GLU A 292 5.53 12.84 12.65
CA GLU A 292 6.60 13.34 13.52
C GLU A 292 7.79 12.37 13.60
N GLN A 293 7.54 11.06 13.61
CA GLN A 293 8.58 10.03 13.61
C GLN A 293 9.34 9.96 12.28
N TRP A 294 8.65 10.06 11.15
CA TRP A 294 9.29 10.18 9.85
C TRP A 294 10.13 11.45 9.73
N GLU A 295 9.64 12.60 10.18
CA GLU A 295 10.43 13.84 10.19
C GLU A 295 11.68 13.74 11.08
N PHE A 296 11.63 12.93 12.13
CA PHE A 296 12.83 12.59 12.90
C PHE A 296 13.77 11.68 12.09
N ALA A 297 13.29 10.60 11.50
CA ALA A 297 14.08 9.68 10.70
C ALA A 297 14.75 10.37 9.49
N LEU A 298 14.04 11.26 8.78
CA LEU A 298 14.58 12.06 7.68
C LEU A 298 15.74 12.97 8.11
N ARG A 299 15.67 13.54 9.31
CA ARG A 299 16.74 14.38 9.87
C ARG A 299 17.95 13.56 10.34
N GLU A 300 17.70 12.39 10.90
CA GLU A 300 18.77 11.51 11.37
C GLU A 300 19.48 10.78 10.22
N ASP A 301 18.79 10.60 9.10
CA ASP A 301 19.24 10.00 7.84
C ASP A 301 19.93 8.63 8.00
N PRO A 302 19.25 7.63 8.61
CA PRO A 302 19.79 6.28 8.75
C PRO A 302 19.87 5.57 7.38
N GLN A 303 20.59 4.45 7.31
CA GLN A 303 20.57 3.59 6.11
C GLN A 303 19.20 2.93 5.87
N ILE A 304 18.48 2.60 6.94
CA ILE A 304 17.18 1.91 6.94
C ILE A 304 16.17 2.69 7.79
N VAL A 305 14.99 2.95 7.23
CA VAL A 305 13.79 3.24 8.04
C VAL A 305 12.92 1.99 8.10
N PHE A 306 12.54 1.58 9.30
CA PHE A 306 11.71 0.40 9.50
C PHE A 306 10.30 0.77 9.96
N VAL A 307 9.30 0.51 9.14
CA VAL A 307 7.90 0.86 9.43
C VAL A 307 7.20 -0.31 10.13
N THR A 308 6.56 -0.05 11.27
CA THR A 308 5.78 -1.04 12.03
C THR A 308 4.32 -0.57 12.13
N GLY A 309 3.38 -1.21 11.44
CA GLY A 309 3.51 -2.30 10.47
C GLY A 309 2.40 -2.27 9.41
N TRP A 310 2.29 -3.28 8.54
CA TRP A 310 1.30 -3.29 7.44
C TRP A 310 -0.09 -3.79 7.86
N ASN A 311 -0.20 -5.01 8.42
CA ASN A 311 -1.46 -5.76 8.53
C ASN A 311 -1.72 -6.41 9.91
N GLU A 312 -1.29 -5.77 11.00
CA GLU A 312 -1.54 -6.26 12.37
C GLU A 312 -2.91 -5.85 12.90
N TRP A 313 -3.97 -6.50 12.40
CA TRP A 313 -5.33 -6.09 12.73
C TRP A 313 -5.87 -6.56 14.08
N ILE A 314 -5.26 -7.58 14.68
CA ILE A 314 -5.81 -8.27 15.83
C ILE A 314 -4.85 -8.28 17.03
N ALA A 315 -5.40 -8.36 18.22
CA ALA A 315 -4.66 -8.70 19.43
C ALA A 315 -5.45 -9.68 20.29
N MET A 316 -4.73 -10.49 21.05
CA MET A 316 -5.34 -11.45 21.98
C MET A 316 -5.95 -10.72 23.18
N ARG A 317 -7.18 -11.10 23.54
CA ARG A 317 -7.86 -10.60 24.74
C ARG A 317 -7.29 -11.30 25.98
N LEU A 318 -6.55 -10.56 26.79
CA LEU A 318 -5.93 -11.04 28.02
C LEU A 318 -6.65 -10.52 29.27
N GLN A 319 -6.42 -11.21 30.38
CA GLN A 319 -6.85 -10.77 31.70
C GLN A 319 -5.84 -9.76 32.25
N GLY A 320 -6.27 -8.51 32.42
CA GLY A 320 -5.49 -7.47 33.08
C GLY A 320 -5.68 -7.45 34.60
N PRO A 321 -5.04 -6.50 35.30
CA PRO A 321 -5.22 -6.31 36.74
C PRO A 321 -6.65 -5.82 37.07
N PRO A 322 -7.12 -5.93 38.33
CA PRO A 322 -8.52 -5.62 38.70
C PRO A 322 -9.03 -4.24 38.25
N GLU A 323 -8.16 -3.23 38.25
CA GLU A 323 -8.50 -1.86 37.85
C GLU A 323 -8.58 -1.64 36.32
N ARG A 324 -7.95 -2.54 35.54
CA ARG A 324 -7.86 -2.55 34.07
C ARG A 324 -8.06 -3.99 33.55
N PRO A 325 -9.27 -4.57 33.72
CA PRO A 325 -9.44 -6.02 33.67
C PRO A 325 -9.43 -6.62 32.26
N VAL A 326 -9.70 -5.84 31.21
CA VAL A 326 -9.65 -6.27 29.81
C VAL A 326 -8.40 -5.69 29.17
N LEU A 327 -7.48 -6.56 28.76
CA LEU A 327 -6.16 -6.16 28.30
C LEU A 327 -5.91 -6.62 26.86
N PHE A 328 -5.42 -5.70 26.02
CA PHE A 328 -4.84 -5.99 24.72
C PHE A 328 -3.46 -5.34 24.64
N VAL A 329 -2.45 -6.14 24.28
CA VAL A 329 -1.04 -5.70 24.30
C VAL A 329 -0.75 -4.79 23.11
N ASP A 330 -1.00 -5.27 21.90
CA ASP A 330 -0.51 -4.62 20.67
C ASP A 330 -1.54 -3.72 19.99
N GLN A 331 -2.82 -4.10 20.03
CA GLN A 331 -3.90 -3.49 19.25
C GLN A 331 -5.15 -3.29 20.10
N ALA A 332 -5.76 -2.11 20.08
CA ALA A 332 -6.93 -1.82 20.92
C ALA A 332 -8.08 -1.13 20.16
N THR A 333 -7.83 0.00 19.52
CA THR A 333 -8.84 0.83 18.82
C THR A 333 -8.22 1.51 17.59
N LEU A 334 -9.03 2.23 16.80
CA LEU A 334 -8.53 3.03 15.68
C LEU A 334 -7.31 3.90 16.04
N ASN A 335 -7.37 4.68 17.14
CA ASN A 335 -6.25 5.55 17.50
C ASN A 335 -5.07 4.78 18.12
N PHE A 336 -5.34 3.64 18.75
CA PHE A 336 -4.35 2.85 19.50
C PHE A 336 -4.22 1.46 18.87
N SER A 337 -3.64 1.45 17.67
CA SER A 337 -3.32 0.29 16.82
C SER A 337 -2.13 0.61 15.92
N ARG A 338 -1.41 -0.40 15.40
CA ARG A 338 -0.09 -0.22 14.76
C ARG A 338 -0.05 -0.41 13.24
N ASP A 339 -1.06 -0.99 12.62
CA ASP A 339 -1.02 -1.29 11.20
C ASP A 339 -1.43 -0.09 10.32
N ILE A 340 -1.13 -0.15 9.02
CA ILE A 340 -1.38 0.94 8.07
C ILE A 340 -2.11 0.48 6.80
N GLU A 341 -2.56 -0.77 6.77
CA GLU A 341 -3.37 -1.32 5.68
C GLU A 341 -4.64 -0.48 5.51
N PRO A 342 -5.13 -0.29 4.27
CA PRO A 342 -6.39 0.40 4.05
C PRO A 342 -7.55 -0.12 4.89
N MET A 343 -8.37 0.78 5.40
CA MET A 343 -9.44 0.49 6.36
C MET A 343 -10.82 0.82 5.79
N LYS A 344 -11.82 0.00 6.12
CA LYS A 344 -13.23 0.33 5.84
C LYS A 344 -13.82 1.23 6.93
N GLY A 345 -14.44 2.35 6.52
CA GLY A 345 -15.19 3.25 7.40
C GLY A 345 -14.33 4.09 8.36
N GLY A 346 -13.00 4.07 8.20
CA GLY A 346 -12.06 4.88 8.98
C GLY A 346 -11.17 5.73 8.06
N TYR A 347 -9.85 5.59 8.20
CA TYR A 347 -8.88 6.41 7.46
C TYR A 347 -8.73 6.07 5.97
N GLY A 348 -9.51 5.13 5.44
CA GLY A 348 -9.38 4.68 4.05
C GLY A 348 -7.96 4.22 3.77
N ASP A 349 -7.28 4.87 2.84
CA ASP A 349 -5.90 4.60 2.43
C ASP A 349 -4.92 5.73 2.81
N ASN A 350 -5.31 6.65 3.69
CA ASN A 350 -4.49 7.83 4.05
C ASN A 350 -3.08 7.46 4.51
N TYR A 351 -2.93 6.38 5.29
CA TYR A 351 -1.63 5.91 5.77
C TYR A 351 -0.78 5.25 4.68
N TYR A 352 -1.42 4.55 3.73
CA TYR A 352 -0.73 4.01 2.56
C TYR A 352 -0.17 5.14 1.70
N MET A 353 -0.98 6.16 1.39
CA MET A 353 -0.50 7.32 0.62
C MET A 353 0.57 8.13 1.37
N GLN A 354 0.46 8.23 2.70
CA GLN A 354 1.48 8.84 3.55
C GLN A 354 2.79 8.04 3.54
N LEU A 355 2.74 6.70 3.56
CA LEU A 355 3.90 5.84 3.42
C LEU A 355 4.65 6.13 2.11
N ILE A 356 3.95 6.17 0.98
CA ILE A 356 4.55 6.47 -0.34
C ILE A 356 5.23 7.84 -0.32
N SER A 357 4.55 8.86 0.23
CA SER A 357 5.09 10.20 0.35
C SER A 357 6.43 10.22 1.10
N TYR A 358 6.50 9.54 2.25
CA TYR A 358 7.73 9.49 3.06
C TYR A 358 8.83 8.61 2.46
N ILE A 359 8.48 7.49 1.82
CA ILE A 359 9.44 6.67 1.08
C ILE A 359 10.13 7.53 0.01
N ARG A 360 9.37 8.31 -0.77
CA ARG A 360 9.94 9.23 -1.78
C ARG A 360 10.83 10.31 -1.16
N ARG A 361 10.44 10.89 -0.02
CA ARG A 361 11.27 11.87 0.69
C ARG A 361 12.58 11.28 1.22
N PHE A 362 12.55 10.03 1.64
CA PHE A 362 13.72 9.36 2.22
C PHE A 362 14.66 8.82 1.13
N LYS A 363 14.10 8.17 0.11
CA LYS A 363 14.85 7.48 -0.95
C LYS A 363 15.05 8.30 -2.21
N GLY A 364 14.39 9.45 -2.37
CA GLY A 364 14.32 10.17 -3.65
C GLY A 364 13.51 9.43 -4.71
N MET A 365 13.52 9.94 -5.94
CA MET A 365 12.79 9.37 -7.09
C MET A 365 13.70 9.19 -8.31
N THR A 366 13.40 8.24 -9.19
CA THR A 366 14.11 8.13 -10.47
C THR A 366 13.75 9.24 -11.44
N VAL A 367 14.70 9.56 -12.32
CA VAL A 367 14.51 10.54 -13.40
C VAL A 367 13.66 9.91 -14.50
N SER A 368 12.37 9.76 -14.24
CA SER A 368 11.36 9.38 -15.21
C SER A 368 10.14 10.27 -15.04
N GLY A 369 10.29 11.56 -15.39
CA GLY A 369 9.13 12.43 -15.56
C GLY A 369 8.30 11.92 -16.74
N GLY A 370 6.96 11.97 -16.62
CA GLY A 370 6.03 11.56 -17.68
C GLY A 370 6.47 12.07 -19.04
N LYS A 371 6.89 11.16 -19.93
CA LYS A 371 7.41 11.52 -21.25
C LYS A 371 6.24 11.73 -22.19
N GLY A 372 6.08 12.96 -22.66
CA GLY A 372 5.16 13.27 -23.75
C GLY A 372 5.58 12.60 -25.05
N HIS A 373 4.62 12.21 -25.87
CA HIS A 373 4.86 11.74 -27.24
C HIS A 373 4.01 12.58 -28.20
N ARG A 374 4.67 13.43 -29.00
CA ARG A 374 4.00 14.29 -29.97
C ARG A 374 3.91 13.58 -31.32
N LEU A 375 2.73 13.61 -31.92
CA LEU A 375 2.45 13.12 -33.26
C LEU A 375 2.24 14.31 -34.21
N GLU A 376 2.69 14.15 -35.46
CA GLU A 376 2.47 15.15 -36.51
C GLU A 376 1.07 15.08 -37.11
N ARG A 377 0.41 13.94 -36.98
CA ARG A 377 -0.92 13.67 -37.55
C ARG A 377 -1.79 12.98 -36.49
N PRO A 378 -3.11 13.24 -36.51
CA PRO A 378 -4.04 12.56 -35.61
C PRO A 378 -4.11 11.07 -35.92
N ILE A 379 -4.45 10.27 -34.91
CA ILE A 379 -4.70 8.85 -35.06
C ILE A 379 -6.15 8.65 -35.55
N PRO A 380 -6.40 7.96 -36.68
CA PRO A 380 -7.76 7.54 -37.04
C PRO A 380 -8.35 6.61 -35.97
N MET A 381 -9.58 6.89 -35.53
CA MET A 381 -10.30 6.05 -34.54
C MET A 381 -10.98 4.86 -35.24
N GLU A 382 -10.16 4.03 -35.87
CA GLU A 382 -10.52 2.79 -36.56
C GLU A 382 -9.90 1.61 -35.79
N PRO A 383 -10.38 0.36 -35.93
CA PRO A 383 -9.88 -0.81 -35.18
C PRO A 383 -8.48 -1.29 -35.66
N GLU A 384 -7.54 -0.36 -35.85
CA GLU A 384 -6.15 -0.58 -36.24
C GLU A 384 -5.19 0.08 -35.23
N PHE A 385 -4.45 -0.74 -34.49
CA PHE A 385 -3.64 -0.27 -33.35
C PHE A 385 -2.13 -0.15 -33.63
N GLY A 386 -1.67 -0.51 -34.83
CA GLY A 386 -0.23 -0.54 -35.16
C GLY A 386 0.50 0.81 -35.03
N VAL A 387 -0.22 1.93 -34.99
CA VAL A 387 0.37 3.26 -34.72
C VAL A 387 1.02 3.33 -33.32
N TRP A 388 0.50 2.58 -32.34
CA TRP A 388 0.97 2.58 -30.96
C TRP A 388 2.33 1.89 -30.79
N GLU A 389 2.79 1.12 -31.78
CA GLU A 389 4.15 0.55 -31.79
C GLU A 389 5.23 1.65 -31.83
N ARG A 390 4.91 2.84 -32.36
CA ARG A 390 5.83 3.99 -32.45
C ARG A 390 5.90 4.81 -31.16
N VAL A 391 4.96 4.61 -30.24
CA VAL A 391 4.93 5.30 -28.96
C VAL A 391 5.80 4.53 -27.96
N GLU A 392 6.98 5.08 -27.68
CA GLU A 392 8.00 4.45 -26.83
C GLU A 392 7.57 4.34 -25.36
N ALA A 393 6.91 5.37 -24.84
CA ALA A 393 6.46 5.38 -23.45
C ALA A 393 5.27 4.43 -23.28
N GLU A 394 5.45 3.41 -22.45
CA GLU A 394 4.43 2.45 -22.08
C GLU A 394 4.27 2.44 -20.56
N TYR A 395 3.03 2.56 -20.12
CA TYR A 395 2.62 2.41 -18.72
C TYR A 395 2.10 1.00 -18.54
N ARG A 396 2.37 0.38 -17.39
CA ARG A 396 2.05 -1.02 -17.14
C ARG A 396 1.35 -1.23 -15.82
N ASP A 397 0.58 -2.31 -15.78
CA ASP A 397 0.02 -2.87 -14.56
C ASP A 397 0.31 -4.37 -14.45
N CYS A 398 0.16 -4.92 -13.25
CA CYS A 398 0.44 -6.32 -12.95
C CYS A 398 -0.71 -7.22 -13.38
N ASP A 399 -0.42 -8.36 -14.01
CA ASP A 399 -1.40 -9.43 -14.24
C ASP A 399 -1.88 -10.07 -12.92
N GLY A 400 -3.19 -10.35 -12.83
CA GLY A 400 -3.87 -11.07 -11.76
C GLY A 400 -4.89 -10.25 -10.94
N ASP A 401 -5.32 -9.07 -11.40
CA ASP A 401 -6.29 -8.19 -10.69
C ASP A 401 -7.71 -8.75 -10.72
N THR A 402 -8.03 -9.42 -11.82
CA THR A 402 -9.35 -9.99 -12.08
C THR A 402 -9.56 -11.37 -11.47
N PHE A 403 -8.55 -11.93 -10.78
CA PHE A 403 -8.72 -13.22 -10.11
C PHE A 403 -9.86 -13.17 -9.08
N PRO A 404 -10.78 -14.14 -9.10
CA PRO A 404 -11.92 -14.11 -8.21
C PRO A 404 -11.49 -14.42 -6.78
N ARG A 405 -12.21 -13.84 -5.81
CA ARG A 405 -12.13 -14.21 -4.40
C ARG A 405 -13.20 -15.22 -4.07
N ASN A 406 -12.82 -16.27 -3.36
CA ASN A 406 -13.74 -17.18 -2.69
C ASN A 406 -13.00 -17.78 -1.48
N HIS A 407 -13.12 -17.14 -0.32
CA HIS A 407 -12.31 -17.49 0.84
C HIS A 407 -13.06 -17.27 2.16
N PRO A 408 -12.92 -18.18 3.16
CA PRO A 408 -13.46 -17.97 4.48
C PRO A 408 -12.79 -16.78 5.19
N GLY A 409 -13.59 -15.98 5.88
CA GLY A 409 -13.14 -14.95 6.82
C GLY A 409 -13.10 -15.46 8.25
N TYR A 410 -12.90 -14.57 9.22
CA TYR A 410 -13.11 -14.90 10.64
C TYR A 410 -14.59 -15.19 10.94
N GLY A 411 -14.83 -16.10 11.88
CA GLY A 411 -16.17 -16.56 12.24
C GLY A 411 -16.86 -17.32 11.11
N GLU A 412 -18.15 -17.04 10.97
CA GLU A 412 -19.01 -17.56 9.90
C GLU A 412 -18.94 -16.72 8.62
N LEU A 413 -18.00 -15.76 8.53
CA LEU A 413 -17.88 -14.92 7.34
C LEU A 413 -17.27 -15.69 6.18
N HIS A 414 -17.75 -15.37 4.98
CA HIS A 414 -17.26 -15.90 3.73
C HIS A 414 -17.23 -14.78 2.70
N TYR A 415 -16.11 -14.64 1.99
CA TYR A 415 -15.88 -13.55 1.03
C TYR A 415 -15.88 -14.08 -0.40
N GLU A 416 -16.74 -13.51 -1.24
CA GLU A 416 -16.80 -13.76 -2.67
C GLU A 416 -16.63 -12.46 -3.45
N ASN A 417 -15.83 -12.49 -4.50
CA ASN A 417 -15.68 -11.38 -5.43
C ASN A 417 -15.40 -11.94 -6.82
N GLY A 418 -16.36 -11.80 -7.74
CA GLY A 418 -16.23 -12.17 -9.15
C GLY A 418 -16.31 -10.96 -10.08
N THR A 419 -15.91 -9.79 -9.60
CA THR A 419 -16.06 -8.53 -10.36
C THR A 419 -14.97 -8.32 -11.42
N GLY A 420 -13.87 -9.08 -11.37
CA GLY A 420 -12.85 -9.06 -12.40
C GLY A 420 -13.43 -9.36 -13.78
N ARG A 421 -13.21 -8.45 -14.73
CA ARG A 421 -13.80 -8.52 -16.08
C ARG A 421 -12.77 -8.29 -17.17
N ASN A 422 -12.23 -7.08 -17.27
CA ASN A 422 -11.14 -6.75 -18.19
C ASN A 422 -9.84 -6.59 -17.41
N GLU A 423 -8.89 -7.52 -17.57
CA GLU A 423 -7.56 -7.44 -16.95
C GLU A 423 -6.68 -6.46 -17.73
N LEU A 424 -6.39 -5.30 -17.15
CA LEU A 424 -5.70 -4.18 -17.76
C LEU A 424 -4.18 -4.36 -17.63
N LEU A 425 -3.43 -4.30 -18.74
CA LEU A 425 -1.99 -4.63 -18.71
C LEU A 425 -1.07 -3.51 -19.20
N ALA A 426 -1.46 -2.80 -20.26
CA ALA A 426 -0.58 -1.82 -20.90
C ALA A 426 -1.35 -0.62 -21.41
N PHE A 427 -0.76 0.56 -21.24
CA PHE A 427 -1.36 1.82 -21.64
C PHE A 427 -0.35 2.72 -22.31
N LYS A 428 -0.83 3.57 -23.21
CA LYS A 428 -0.03 4.58 -23.88
C LYS A 428 -0.81 5.87 -24.01
N ALA A 429 -0.08 6.97 -24.11
CA ALA A 429 -0.65 8.29 -24.35
C ALA A 429 0.20 9.04 -25.38
N ALA A 430 -0.47 9.77 -26.26
CA ALA A 430 0.15 10.60 -27.29
C ALA A 430 -0.68 11.87 -27.50
N HIS A 431 -0.12 12.86 -28.18
CA HIS A 431 -0.85 14.10 -28.48
C HIS A 431 -0.45 14.70 -29.83
N THR A 432 -1.37 15.43 -30.43
CA THR A 432 -1.10 16.42 -31.48
C THR A 432 -1.24 17.82 -30.89
N GLU A 433 -1.22 18.85 -31.74
CA GLU A 433 -1.56 20.21 -31.33
C GLU A 433 -3.01 20.32 -30.79
N ASP A 434 -3.95 19.56 -31.35
CA ASP A 434 -5.38 19.69 -31.06
C ASP A 434 -5.98 18.54 -30.25
N GLU A 435 -5.35 17.35 -30.24
CA GLU A 435 -5.95 16.14 -29.67
C GLU A 435 -4.99 15.39 -28.73
N LEU A 436 -5.57 14.71 -27.75
CA LEU A 436 -4.92 13.73 -26.89
C LEU A 436 -5.46 12.34 -27.22
N PHE A 437 -4.56 11.37 -27.28
CA PHE A 437 -4.90 9.99 -27.58
C PHE A 437 -4.50 9.11 -26.41
N PHE A 438 -5.38 8.19 -26.04
CA PHE A 438 -5.11 7.18 -25.03
C PHE A 438 -5.34 5.80 -25.60
N TYR A 439 -4.52 4.86 -25.16
CA TYR A 439 -4.59 3.45 -25.51
C TYR A 439 -4.58 2.61 -24.25
N ALA A 440 -5.38 1.55 -24.27
CA ALA A 440 -5.40 0.51 -23.26
C ALA A 440 -5.39 -0.87 -23.95
N ARG A 441 -4.65 -1.80 -23.34
CA ARG A 441 -4.60 -3.20 -23.74
C ARG A 441 -4.91 -4.09 -22.55
N THR A 442 -5.79 -5.06 -22.79
CA THR A 442 -6.16 -6.08 -21.82
C THR A 442 -5.44 -7.41 -22.07
N LYS A 443 -5.46 -8.31 -21.09
CA LYS A 443 -4.94 -9.68 -21.23
C LYS A 443 -5.78 -10.51 -22.19
N GLU A 444 -7.07 -10.56 -21.90
CA GLU A 444 -8.09 -11.26 -22.69
C GLU A 444 -8.84 -10.27 -23.59
N PRO A 445 -9.56 -10.74 -24.63
CA PRO A 445 -10.42 -9.87 -25.42
C PRO A 445 -11.41 -9.08 -24.56
N LEU A 446 -11.59 -7.81 -24.92
CA LEU A 446 -12.49 -6.87 -24.26
C LEU A 446 -13.91 -7.43 -24.19
N THR A 447 -14.52 -7.29 -23.01
CA THR A 447 -15.95 -7.57 -22.86
C THR A 447 -16.81 -6.54 -23.58
N SER A 448 -18.11 -6.82 -23.73
CA SER A 448 -19.07 -5.88 -24.34
C SER A 448 -19.08 -4.52 -23.63
N PHE A 449 -19.11 -3.44 -24.43
CA PHE A 449 -19.24 -2.05 -23.98
C PHE A 449 -20.60 -1.74 -23.34
N GLU A 450 -21.59 -2.62 -23.51
CA GLU A 450 -22.92 -2.50 -22.90
C GLU A 450 -22.89 -2.77 -21.38
N GLY A 451 -21.80 -3.37 -20.88
CA GLY A 451 -21.61 -3.56 -19.46
C GLY A 451 -21.42 -2.22 -18.72
N PRO A 452 -21.88 -2.09 -17.47
CA PRO A 452 -21.67 -0.87 -16.71
C PRO A 452 -20.17 -0.62 -16.46
N ASN A 453 -19.80 0.65 -16.34
CA ASN A 453 -18.47 1.12 -15.96
C ASN A 453 -17.35 0.43 -16.76
N TRP A 454 -17.52 0.35 -18.09
CA TRP A 454 -16.62 -0.34 -19.00
C TRP A 454 -15.45 0.53 -19.43
N MET A 455 -14.23 0.04 -19.19
CA MET A 455 -12.98 0.67 -19.62
C MET A 455 -12.99 2.19 -19.40
N MET A 456 -13.27 2.62 -18.16
CA MET A 456 -13.35 4.04 -17.82
C MET A 456 -11.96 4.66 -17.73
N LEU A 457 -11.81 5.86 -18.29
CA LEU A 457 -10.60 6.66 -18.19
C LEU A 457 -10.89 7.88 -17.32
N LEU A 458 -10.17 8.00 -16.21
CA LEU A 458 -10.21 9.13 -15.29
C LEU A 458 -9.03 10.07 -15.58
N LEU A 459 -9.30 11.37 -15.64
CA LEU A 459 -8.30 12.40 -15.94
C LEU A 459 -8.28 13.49 -14.88
N ARG A 460 -7.08 13.79 -14.40
CA ARG A 460 -6.76 14.96 -13.58
C ARG A 460 -5.89 15.90 -14.38
N VAL A 461 -6.41 17.11 -14.61
CA VAL A 461 -5.74 18.16 -15.35
C VAL A 461 -5.09 19.14 -14.37
N GLU A 462 -3.80 19.41 -14.54
CA GLU A 462 -3.10 20.39 -13.70
C GLU A 462 -3.78 21.77 -13.77
N GLY A 463 -3.93 22.42 -12.62
CA GLY A 463 -4.66 23.68 -12.47
C GLY A 463 -6.18 23.54 -12.34
N GLN A 464 -6.73 22.31 -12.40
CA GLN A 464 -8.13 22.01 -12.16
C GLN A 464 -8.23 20.99 -11.01
N GLU A 465 -8.67 21.43 -9.82
CA GLU A 465 -8.57 20.60 -8.61
C GLU A 465 -9.93 20.22 -7.99
N ASP A 466 -11.03 20.80 -8.48
CA ASP A 466 -12.33 20.76 -7.81
C ASP A 466 -13.18 19.50 -8.14
N GLY A 467 -12.57 18.47 -8.73
CA GLY A 467 -13.28 17.27 -9.19
C GLY A 467 -13.35 16.14 -8.15
N TRP A 468 -14.15 15.10 -8.42
CA TRP A 468 -14.23 13.89 -7.58
C TRP A 468 -12.84 13.32 -7.31
N GLU A 469 -12.39 13.31 -6.06
CA GLU A 469 -11.07 12.80 -5.68
C GLU A 469 -9.94 13.43 -6.51
N GLY A 470 -10.13 14.69 -6.93
CA GLY A 470 -9.23 15.44 -7.81
C GLY A 470 -9.27 15.03 -9.29
N TYR A 471 -10.16 14.14 -9.72
CA TYR A 471 -10.40 13.84 -11.14
C TYR A 471 -11.43 14.80 -11.72
N THR A 472 -11.00 15.46 -12.79
CA THR A 472 -11.75 16.55 -13.43
C THR A 472 -12.63 16.06 -14.57
N HIS A 473 -12.23 14.96 -15.22
CA HIS A 473 -12.96 14.40 -16.35
C HIS A 473 -12.97 12.88 -16.28
N ILE A 474 -14.02 12.29 -16.85
CA ILE A 474 -14.18 10.84 -17.01
C ILE A 474 -14.65 10.53 -18.43
N VAL A 475 -14.18 9.42 -18.98
CA VAL A 475 -14.61 8.86 -20.27
C VAL A 475 -15.14 7.44 -20.06
N ASN A 476 -16.08 7.00 -20.91
CA ASN A 476 -16.70 5.67 -20.91
C ASN A 476 -17.56 5.31 -19.69
N ARG A 477 -17.81 6.25 -18.77
CA ARG A 477 -18.90 6.06 -17.79
C ARG A 477 -20.26 5.93 -18.50
N THR A 478 -20.42 6.64 -19.61
CA THR A 478 -21.55 6.50 -20.54
C THR A 478 -21.05 6.22 -21.97
N VAL A 479 -21.16 4.98 -22.43
CA VAL A 479 -20.88 4.58 -23.82
C VAL A 479 -22.18 4.68 -24.65
N ARG A 480 -22.12 5.30 -25.84
CA ARG A 480 -23.29 5.54 -26.71
C ARG A 480 -23.48 4.46 -27.77
N SER A 481 -22.39 3.95 -28.32
CA SER A 481 -22.37 2.91 -29.35
C SER A 481 -21.01 2.22 -29.37
N GLU A 482 -20.83 1.29 -30.30
CA GLU A 482 -19.55 0.60 -30.58
C GLU A 482 -18.40 1.54 -31.01
N THR A 483 -18.68 2.81 -31.35
CA THR A 483 -17.68 3.78 -31.83
C THR A 483 -17.76 5.15 -31.16
N ALA A 484 -18.77 5.39 -30.31
CA ALA A 484 -19.01 6.69 -29.67
C ALA A 484 -19.22 6.57 -28.16
N THR A 485 -18.63 7.50 -27.43
CA THR A 485 -18.68 7.58 -25.96
C THR A 485 -18.77 9.04 -25.50
N LEU A 486 -19.02 9.28 -24.21
CA LEU A 486 -19.04 10.64 -23.66
C LEU A 486 -17.76 10.96 -22.90
N LEU A 487 -17.30 12.20 -23.08
CA LEU A 487 -16.47 12.90 -22.12
C LEU A 487 -17.39 13.64 -21.15
N GLU A 488 -17.19 13.43 -19.87
CA GLU A 488 -17.95 14.09 -18.81
C GLU A 488 -16.99 14.85 -17.88
N LYS A 489 -17.42 16.01 -17.41
CA LYS A 489 -16.67 16.85 -16.47
C LYS A 489 -17.28 16.75 -15.09
N SER A 490 -16.42 16.71 -14.06
CA SER A 490 -16.86 16.69 -12.66
C SER A 490 -17.43 18.05 -12.25
N GLU A 491 -18.55 18.05 -11.55
CA GLU A 491 -19.11 19.22 -10.87
C GLU A 491 -18.80 19.22 -9.36
N GLY A 492 -17.89 18.36 -8.91
CA GLY A 492 -17.58 18.09 -7.51
C GLY A 492 -18.32 16.88 -6.96
N GLY A 493 -17.63 16.07 -6.15
CA GLY A 493 -18.11 14.73 -5.76
C GLY A 493 -18.38 13.85 -6.99
N TRP A 494 -19.05 12.70 -6.80
CA TRP A 494 -19.42 11.81 -7.91
C TRP A 494 -20.61 12.36 -8.72
N ASN A 495 -20.42 13.53 -9.31
CA ASN A 495 -21.40 14.20 -10.17
C ASN A 495 -20.72 14.60 -11.48
N TRP A 496 -21.25 14.10 -12.59
CA TRP A 496 -20.61 14.14 -13.90
C TRP A 496 -21.60 14.65 -14.95
N THR A 497 -21.19 15.67 -15.71
CA THR A 497 -22.00 16.28 -16.76
C THR A 497 -21.31 16.13 -18.12
N PRO A 498 -22.01 15.65 -19.18
CA PRO A 498 -21.44 15.53 -20.52
C PRO A 498 -20.96 16.88 -21.07
N VAL A 499 -19.72 16.90 -21.58
CA VAL A 499 -19.11 18.08 -22.21
C VAL A 499 -18.73 17.84 -23.68
N GLY A 500 -18.75 16.59 -24.14
CA GLY A 500 -18.55 16.25 -25.54
C GLY A 500 -18.77 14.77 -25.84
N GLU A 501 -19.02 14.47 -27.11
CA GLU A 501 -19.01 13.11 -27.63
C GLU A 501 -17.63 12.82 -28.24
N LEU A 502 -17.05 11.67 -27.89
CA LEU A 502 -15.75 11.23 -28.35
C LEU A 502 -15.88 10.00 -29.23
N ARG A 503 -14.94 9.85 -30.16
CA ARG A 503 -14.76 8.61 -30.92
C ARG A 503 -13.75 7.72 -30.24
N TYR A 504 -14.03 6.43 -30.28
CA TYR A 504 -13.10 5.38 -29.85
C TYR A 504 -13.21 4.20 -30.81
N ALA A 505 -12.18 3.35 -30.81
CA ALA A 505 -12.27 2.03 -31.42
C ALA A 505 -11.81 0.98 -30.42
N ALA A 506 -12.47 -0.18 -30.44
CA ALA A 506 -12.16 -1.32 -29.61
C ALA A 506 -12.25 -2.60 -30.46
N ALA A 507 -11.19 -3.40 -30.47
CA ALA A 507 -11.21 -4.70 -31.14
C ALA A 507 -10.22 -5.66 -30.47
N GLY A 508 -10.64 -6.93 -30.34
CA GLY A 508 -9.84 -7.91 -29.62
C GLY A 508 -9.59 -7.46 -28.19
N HIS A 509 -8.32 -7.22 -27.84
CA HIS A 509 -7.86 -6.87 -26.50
C HIS A 509 -7.34 -5.42 -26.43
N GLU A 510 -7.69 -4.58 -27.41
CA GLU A 510 -7.15 -3.23 -27.58
C GLU A 510 -8.26 -2.20 -27.71
N LEU A 511 -8.06 -1.05 -27.07
CA LEU A 511 -8.93 0.13 -27.15
C LEU A 511 -8.07 1.38 -27.31
N HIS A 512 -8.49 2.29 -28.19
CA HIS A 512 -7.97 3.66 -28.21
C HIS A 512 -9.09 4.69 -28.34
N LEU A 513 -8.84 5.90 -27.83
CA LEU A 513 -9.78 7.02 -27.90
C LEU A 513 -9.04 8.33 -28.14
N ALA A 514 -9.76 9.29 -28.72
CA ALA A 514 -9.28 10.65 -28.99
C ALA A 514 -10.09 11.67 -28.20
N ILE A 515 -9.39 12.61 -27.55
CA ILE A 515 -9.98 13.70 -26.77
C ILE A 515 -9.48 15.03 -27.34
N PRO A 516 -10.36 15.87 -27.91
CA PRO A 516 -10.01 17.23 -28.26
C PRO A 516 -9.51 18.00 -27.04
N ARG A 517 -8.30 18.56 -27.13
CA ARG A 517 -7.64 19.32 -26.04
C ARG A 517 -8.48 20.50 -25.55
N GLU A 518 -9.27 21.09 -26.44
CA GLU A 518 -10.17 22.20 -26.09
C GLU A 518 -11.26 21.81 -25.09
N LEU A 519 -11.75 20.56 -25.13
CA LEU A 519 -12.74 20.08 -24.17
C LEU A 519 -12.17 19.93 -22.76
N LEU A 520 -10.84 19.77 -22.65
CA LEU A 520 -10.12 19.73 -21.37
C LEU A 520 -9.61 21.12 -20.93
N GLY A 521 -9.85 22.17 -21.74
CA GLY A 521 -9.32 23.51 -21.49
C GLY A 521 -7.82 23.67 -21.76
N LEU A 522 -7.24 22.85 -22.64
CA LEU A 522 -5.78 22.77 -22.87
C LEU A 522 -5.29 23.46 -24.16
N LYS A 523 -6.13 24.27 -24.81
CA LYS A 523 -5.79 24.97 -26.06
C LYS A 523 -4.93 26.21 -25.80
N GLY A 524 -3.82 26.37 -26.51
CA GLY A 524 -2.99 27.60 -26.46
C GLY A 524 -2.26 27.86 -25.14
N SER A 525 -2.01 26.83 -24.32
CA SER A 525 -1.33 27.00 -23.03
C SER A 525 0.12 27.48 -23.18
N GLY A 526 0.80 27.11 -24.29
CA GLY A 526 2.21 27.45 -24.55
C GLY A 526 3.17 26.97 -23.45
N GLN A 527 2.68 26.11 -22.55
CA GLN A 527 3.32 25.70 -21.31
C GLN A 527 3.40 24.17 -21.27
N LYS A 528 4.40 23.69 -20.54
CA LYS A 528 4.47 22.29 -20.14
C LYS A 528 3.27 21.99 -19.25
N LEU A 529 2.35 21.14 -19.70
CA LEU A 529 1.17 20.75 -18.93
C LEU A 529 1.34 19.33 -18.40
N ARG A 530 1.11 19.14 -17.11
CA ARG A 530 1.10 17.82 -16.47
C ARG A 530 -0.34 17.28 -16.43
N LEU A 531 -0.49 16.03 -16.82
CA LEU A 531 -1.73 15.27 -16.77
C LEU A 531 -1.53 14.03 -15.93
N GLU A 532 -2.51 13.71 -15.10
CA GLU A 532 -2.61 12.44 -14.39
C GLU A 532 -3.78 11.66 -14.98
N PHE A 533 -3.58 10.37 -15.28
CA PHE A 533 -4.63 9.52 -15.80
C PHE A 533 -4.62 8.12 -15.17
N LYS A 534 -5.78 7.49 -15.20
CA LYS A 534 -6.04 6.16 -14.66
C LYS A 534 -7.09 5.45 -15.49
N TRP A 535 -6.90 4.15 -15.70
CA TRP A 535 -7.92 3.27 -16.25
C TRP A 535 -8.57 2.45 -15.14
N CYS A 536 -9.87 2.22 -15.24
CA CYS A 536 -10.59 1.34 -14.35
C CYS A 536 -11.73 0.62 -15.08
N ASP A 537 -12.02 -0.60 -14.67
CA ASP A 537 -13.10 -1.41 -15.22
C ASP A 537 -13.96 -1.96 -14.07
N HIS A 538 -15.28 -1.86 -14.21
CA HIS A 538 -16.26 -2.49 -13.33
C HIS A 538 -16.24 -2.07 -11.84
N LEU A 539 -16.04 -0.77 -11.57
CA LEU A 539 -16.33 -0.18 -10.26
C LEU A 539 -17.83 -0.34 -9.91
N LEU A 540 -18.19 -0.54 -8.63
CA LEU A 540 -19.56 -0.91 -8.24
C LEU A 540 -20.27 0.14 -7.38
N ALA A 541 -19.57 0.73 -6.42
CA ALA A 541 -20.06 1.78 -5.55
C ALA A 541 -19.70 3.15 -6.14
N GLU A 542 -20.70 3.78 -6.74
CA GLU A 542 -20.58 5.14 -7.27
C GLU A 542 -20.02 6.11 -6.23
N GLY A 543 -18.86 6.69 -6.53
CA GLY A 543 -18.24 7.74 -5.72
C GLY A 543 -17.40 7.30 -4.53
N ASP A 544 -17.35 6.00 -4.20
CA ASP A 544 -16.44 5.48 -3.17
C ASP A 544 -15.06 5.20 -3.78
N ALA A 545 -14.08 6.04 -3.48
CA ALA A 545 -12.70 5.85 -3.97
C ALA A 545 -12.07 4.53 -3.52
N MET A 546 -12.58 3.90 -2.45
CA MET A 546 -12.07 2.61 -2.00
C MET A 546 -12.42 1.46 -2.95
N ASP A 547 -13.33 1.66 -3.90
CA ASP A 547 -13.58 0.70 -4.97
C ASP A 547 -12.37 0.43 -5.85
N LEU A 548 -11.50 1.43 -6.00
CA LEU A 548 -10.23 1.35 -6.75
C LEU A 548 -9.25 0.31 -6.19
N TYR A 549 -9.56 -0.27 -5.02
CA TYR A 549 -8.79 -1.34 -4.37
C TYR A 549 -9.55 -2.68 -4.31
N ARG A 550 -10.86 -2.68 -4.64
CA ARG A 550 -11.77 -3.80 -4.31
C ARG A 550 -12.39 -4.48 -5.50
N PHE A 551 -12.81 -3.74 -6.51
CA PHE A 551 -13.67 -4.27 -7.56
C PHE A 551 -13.08 -4.06 -8.94
N GLY A 552 -13.36 -5.04 -9.80
CA GLY A 552 -12.89 -5.06 -11.17
C GLY A 552 -11.37 -4.96 -11.25
N ASP A 553 -10.91 -4.00 -12.03
CA ASP A 553 -9.49 -3.72 -12.24
C ASP A 553 -9.24 -2.20 -12.28
N THR A 554 -8.10 -1.75 -11.76
CA THR A 554 -7.71 -0.34 -11.68
C THR A 554 -6.21 -0.17 -11.88
N ALA A 555 -5.84 0.58 -12.91
CA ALA A 555 -4.45 0.78 -13.32
C ALA A 555 -4.06 2.28 -13.36
N PRO A 556 -3.03 2.70 -12.58
CA PRO A 556 -2.33 1.91 -11.57
C PRO A 556 -3.19 1.73 -10.31
N GLU A 557 -2.84 0.82 -9.41
CA GLU A 557 -3.63 0.48 -8.21
C GLU A 557 -4.08 1.70 -7.37
N GLY A 558 -5.32 1.67 -6.85
CA GLY A 558 -5.77 2.59 -5.81
C GLY A 558 -5.82 4.05 -6.23
N ARG A 559 -5.31 4.97 -5.40
CA ARG A 559 -5.26 6.42 -5.67
C ARG A 559 -4.06 6.87 -6.50
N LEU A 560 -3.22 5.95 -6.97
CA LEU A 560 -2.06 6.28 -7.80
C LEU A 560 -2.49 6.62 -9.22
N ASN A 561 -1.69 7.41 -9.94
CA ASN A 561 -1.98 7.79 -11.32
C ASN A 561 -0.73 7.70 -12.19
N PHE A 562 -0.91 7.34 -13.46
CA PHE A 562 0.11 7.56 -14.46
C PHE A 562 0.25 9.05 -14.75
N ILE A 563 1.49 9.53 -14.92
CA ILE A 563 1.77 10.92 -15.25
C ILE A 563 2.14 11.03 -16.72
N TYR A 564 1.44 11.87 -17.46
CA TYR A 564 1.77 12.27 -18.82
C TYR A 564 2.08 13.77 -18.88
N THR A 565 3.07 14.19 -19.67
CA THR A 565 3.40 15.61 -19.84
C THR A 565 3.23 16.01 -21.30
N ILE A 566 2.44 17.06 -21.55
CA ILE A 566 2.36 17.72 -22.85
C ILE A 566 3.47 18.76 -22.92
N ARG A 567 4.22 18.74 -24.02
CA ARG A 567 5.21 19.78 -24.34
C ARG A 567 4.92 20.28 -25.74
N ASP A 568 4.20 21.40 -25.80
CA ASP A 568 4.09 22.15 -27.03
C ASP A 568 5.48 22.74 -27.31
N GLU A 569 6.15 22.32 -28.37
CA GLU A 569 7.41 22.96 -28.76
C GLU A 569 7.14 24.44 -29.00
N LYS A 570 7.98 25.31 -28.42
CA LYS A 570 7.94 26.74 -28.76
C LYS A 570 8.18 26.84 -30.27
N SER A 571 7.23 27.46 -30.97
CA SER A 571 7.37 27.87 -32.36
C SER A 571 8.53 28.82 -32.58
#